data_AF-A0A376M373-F1
#
_entry.id   AF-A0A376M373-F1
#
_cell.length_a   1.000
_cell.length_b   1.000
_cell.length_c   1.000
_cell.angle_alpha   90.00
_cell.angle_beta   90.00
_cell.angle_gamma   90.00
#
_symmetry.space_group_name_H-M   'P 1'
#
loop_
_entity.id
_entity.type
_entity.pdbx_description
1 polymer ?
#
loop_
_entity_poly.entity_id
_entity_poly.type
_entity_poly.pdbx_seq_one_letter_code
_entity_poly.pdbx_strand_id
1 'polypeptide(L)' 'MKHVSTRAANADNNRIVTGRMEYLMQVHELSPLTMATLLAPWNIRPTVFREPDRLTDYLTGEILAALADWFYLSPDG' A
#
# COMPACT_ATOMS: atom_id res chain seq x y z
N MET A 1 -14.16 -27.22 -10.42
CA MET A 1 -13.10 -26.21 -10.62
C MET A 1 -13.56 -24.86 -10.07
N LYS A 2 -13.25 -24.52 -8.82
CA LYS A 2 -13.59 -23.21 -8.22
C LYS A 2 -12.52 -22.76 -7.22
N HIS A 3 -11.26 -22.70 -7.62
CA HIS A 3 -10.19 -22.17 -6.75
C HIS A 3 -9.15 -21.31 -7.48
N VAL A 4 -9.31 -21.08 -8.78
CA VAL A 4 -8.34 -20.32 -9.59
C VAL A 4 -8.70 -18.83 -9.69
N SER A 5 -10.00 -18.46 -9.63
CA SER A 5 -10.45 -17.06 -9.81
C SER A 5 -10.03 -16.09 -8.70
N THR A 6 -9.90 -16.53 -7.45
CA THR A 6 -9.62 -15.62 -6.32
C THR A 6 -8.14 -15.21 -6.28
N ARG A 7 -7.23 -16.11 -6.66
CA ARG A 7 -5.79 -15.86 -6.56
C ARG A 7 -5.27 -14.90 -7.63
N ALA A 8 -5.83 -14.96 -8.84
CA ALA A 8 -5.49 -14.01 -9.91
C ALA A 8 -5.97 -12.59 -9.58
N ALA A 9 -7.24 -12.45 -9.16
CA ALA A 9 -7.80 -11.16 -8.75
C ALA A 9 -7.04 -10.52 -7.58
N ASN A 10 -6.58 -11.33 -6.61
CA ASN A 10 -5.77 -10.83 -5.50
C ASN A 10 -4.39 -10.34 -5.97
N ALA A 11 -3.74 -11.06 -6.90
CA ALA A 11 -2.45 -10.64 -7.46
C ALA A 11 -2.56 -9.31 -8.24
N ASP A 12 -3.65 -9.14 -9.00
CA ASP A 12 -3.93 -7.90 -9.72
C ASP A 12 -4.16 -6.74 -8.74
N ASN A 13 -4.92 -6.97 -7.66
CA ASN A 13 -5.14 -5.97 -6.61
C ASN A 13 -3.84 -5.60 -5.89
N ASN A 14 -3.00 -6.57 -5.55
CA ASN A 14 -1.71 -6.33 -4.89
C ASN A 14 -0.78 -5.49 -5.76
N ARG A 15 -0.81 -5.73 -7.08
CA ARG A 15 -0.06 -4.93 -8.05
C ARG A 15 -0.59 -3.49 -8.13
N ILE A 16 -1.90 -3.30 -8.14
CA ILE A 16 -2.51 -1.95 -8.16
C ILE A 16 -2.13 -1.17 -6.90
N VAL A 17 -2.25 -1.79 -5.73
CA VAL A 17 -1.95 -1.16 -4.45
C VAL A 17 -0.47 -0.78 -4.35
N THR A 18 0.43 -1.70 -4.73
CA THR A 18 1.87 -1.42 -4.74
C THR A 18 2.20 -0.29 -5.72
N GLY A 19 1.62 -0.29 -6.92
CA GLY A 19 1.82 0.76 -7.91
C GLY A 19 1.30 2.14 -7.44
N ARG A 20 0.16 2.18 -6.74
CA ARG A 20 -0.34 3.42 -6.12
C ARG A 20 0.61 3.93 -5.03
N MET A 21 1.15 3.03 -4.21
CA MET A 21 2.12 3.38 -3.16
C MET A 21 3.42 3.95 -3.75
N GLU A 22 3.94 3.31 -4.80
CA GLU A 22 5.11 3.79 -5.56
C GLU A 22 4.86 5.16 -6.19
N TYR A 23 3.68 5.36 -6.78
CA TYR A 23 3.28 6.64 -7.35
C TYR A 23 3.22 7.75 -6.30
N LEU A 24 2.63 7.49 -5.13
CA LEU A 24 2.62 8.45 -4.01
C LEU A 24 4.03 8.81 -3.57
N MET A 25 4.92 7.83 -3.43
CA MET A 25 6.32 8.08 -3.10
C MET A 25 7.01 8.95 -4.14
N GLN A 26 6.75 8.74 -5.43
CA GLN A 26 7.33 9.53 -6.51
C GLN A 26 6.81 10.98 -6.52
N VAL A 27 5.49 11.19 -6.44
CA VAL A 27 4.88 12.52 -6.51
C VAL A 27 5.25 13.39 -5.31
N HIS A 28 5.42 12.78 -4.13
CA HIS A 28 5.77 13.49 -2.89
C HIS A 28 7.27 13.44 -2.56
N GLU A 29 8.11 12.97 -3.48
CA GLU A 29 9.58 12.84 -3.31
C GLU A 29 9.98 12.08 -2.03
N LEU A 30 9.19 11.07 -1.65
CA LEU A 30 9.41 10.30 -0.44
C LEU A 30 10.30 9.09 -0.70
N SER A 31 11.34 8.96 0.12
CA SER A 31 12.13 7.73 0.15
C SER A 31 11.33 6.58 0.79
N PRO A 32 11.62 5.31 0.45
CA PRO A 32 11.02 4.16 1.12
C PRO A 32 11.26 4.16 2.64
N LEU A 33 12.37 4.74 3.09
CA LEU A 33 12.67 4.90 4.52
C LEU A 33 11.72 5.91 5.16
N THR A 34 11.51 7.07 4.53
CA THR A 34 10.58 8.11 5.00
C THR A 34 9.16 7.56 5.08
N MET A 35 8.71 6.84 4.05
CA MET A 35 7.41 6.19 4.04
C MET A 35 7.28 5.15 5.17
N ALA A 36 8.30 4.33 5.39
CA ALA A 36 8.30 3.38 6.52
C ALA A 36 8.29 4.08 7.89
N THR A 37 8.94 5.24 8.03
CA THR A 37 8.88 6.04 9.26
C THR A 37 7.46 6.58 9.50
N LEU A 38 6.77 7.05 8.46
CA LEU A 38 5.37 7.48 8.56
C LEU A 38 4.46 6.33 9.01
N LEU A 39 4.72 5.12 8.52
CA LEU A 39 3.95 3.92 8.87
C LEU A 39 4.44 3.19 10.13
N ALA A 40 5.47 3.70 10.81
CA ALA A 40 6.03 3.09 12.02
C ALA A 40 5.01 2.88 13.16
N PRO A 41 4.01 3.75 13.39
CA PRO A 41 2.98 3.54 14.41
C PRO A 41 2.22 2.21 14.25
N TRP A 42 2.10 1.69 13.02
CA TRP A 42 1.48 0.40 12.72
C TRP A 42 2.50 -0.75 12.56
N ASN A 43 3.75 -0.55 12.99
CA ASN A 43 4.82 -1.55 12.93
C ASN A 43 5.15 -2.05 11.50
N ILE A 44 4.90 -1.22 10.47
CA ILE A 44 5.25 -1.53 9.09
C ILE A 44 6.72 -1.21 8.85
N ARG A 45 7.51 -2.25 8.56
CA ARG A 45 8.96 -2.13 8.34
C ARG A 45 9.28 -1.84 6.87
N PRO A 46 10.41 -1.19 6.55
CA PRO A 46 10.83 -0.93 5.17
C PRO A 46 10.86 -2.18 4.27
N THR A 47 11.12 -3.36 4.85
CA THR A 47 11.16 -4.64 4.12
C THR A 47 9.80 -5.05 3.56
N VAL A 48 8.70 -4.63 4.18
CA VAL A 48 7.32 -4.96 3.74
C VAL A 48 7.02 -4.35 2.37
N PHE A 49 7.58 -3.18 2.05
CA PHE A 49 7.40 -2.53 0.75
C PHE A 49 8.01 -3.32 -0.42
N ARG A 50 8.86 -4.32 -0.15
CA ARG A 50 9.42 -5.21 -1.18
C ARG A 50 8.56 -6.46 -1.42
N GLU A 51 7.53 -6.65 -0.61
CA GLU A 51 6.65 -7.83 -0.62
C GLU A 51 5.20 -7.38 -0.85
N PRO A 52 4.74 -7.27 -2.11
CA PRO A 52 3.41 -6.76 -2.47
C PRO A 52 2.26 -7.47 -1.73
N ASP A 53 2.36 -8.80 -1.64
CA ASP A 53 1.36 -9.63 -0.99
C ASP A 53 1.25 -9.34 0.51
N ARG A 54 2.38 -9.04 1.16
CA ARG A 54 2.38 -8.68 2.57
C ARG A 54 1.91 -7.25 2.76
N LEU A 55 2.33 -6.32 1.91
CA LEU A 55 1.95 -4.92 2.01
C LEU A 55 0.42 -4.76 2.05
N THR A 56 -0.31 -5.51 1.21
CA THR A 56 -1.77 -5.49 1.22
C THR A 56 -2.39 -6.02 2.51
N ASP A 57 -1.77 -6.97 3.19
CA ASP A 57 -2.25 -7.46 4.49
C ASP A 57 -2.13 -6.39 5.60
N TYR A 58 -1.19 -5.45 5.45
CA TYR A 58 -1.01 -4.34 6.40
C TYR A 58 -1.90 -3.14 6.11
N LEU A 59 -2.40 -2.96 4.89
CA LEU A 59 -3.16 -1.78 4.49
C LEU A 59 -4.63 -1.86 4.95
N THR A 60 -4.82 -1.77 6.26
CA THR A 60 -6.13 -1.69 6.90
C THR A 60 -6.82 -0.36 6.55
N GLY A 61 -8.13 -0.29 6.75
CA GLY A 61 -8.90 0.94 6.50
C GLY A 61 -8.39 2.15 7.29
N GLU A 62 -7.83 1.94 8.48
CA GLU A 62 -7.22 3.00 9.29
C GLU A 62 -5.97 3.58 8.61
N ILE A 63 -5.08 2.73 8.11
CA ILE A 63 -3.86 3.16 7.41
C ILE A 63 -4.22 3.83 6.09
N LEU A 64 -5.20 3.30 5.35
CA LEU A 64 -5.68 3.93 4.12
C LEU A 64 -6.28 5.32 4.38
N ALA A 65 -7.02 5.49 5.48
CA ALA A 65 -7.55 6.79 5.88
C ALA A 65 -6.43 7.78 6.27
N ALA A 66 -5.43 7.33 7.02
CA ALA A 66 -4.26 8.14 7.36
C ALA A 66 -3.47 8.57 6.11
N LEU A 67 -3.24 7.64 5.17
CA LEU A 67 -2.60 7.95 3.89
C LEU A 67 -3.42 8.95 3.08
N ALA A 68 -4.74 8.80 3.02
CA ALA A 68 -5.60 9.73 2.30
C ALA A 68 -5.56 11.15 2.90
N ASP A 69 -5.54 11.26 4.23
CA ASP A 69 -5.40 12.53 4.93
C ASP A 69 -4.03 13.17 4.68
N TRP A 70 -2.95 12.42 4.82
CA TRP A 70 -1.58 12.93 4.66
C TRP A 70 -1.23 13.33 3.23
N PHE A 71 -1.75 12.59 2.25
CA PHE A 71 -1.49 12.81 0.83
C PHE A 71 -2.60 13.57 0.11
N TYR A 72 -3.61 14.07 0.84
CA TYR A 72 -4.78 14.77 0.29
C TYR A 72 -5.46 13.98 -0.84
N LEU A 73 -5.55 12.66 -0.70
CA LEU A 73 -6.19 11.80 -1.69
C LEU A 73 -7.70 11.89 -1.50
N SER A 74 -8.42 12.26 -2.56
CA SER A 74 -9.88 12.16 -2.55
C SER A 74 -10.29 10.69 -2.60
N PRO A 75 -11.35 10.29 -1.88
CA PRO A 75 -11.85 8.91 -1.87
C PRO A 75 -12.34 8.42 -3.25
N ASP A 76 -12.49 9.33 -4.22
CA ASP A 76 -12.97 9.04 -5.58
C ASP A 76 -11.85 8.65 -6.58
N GLY A 77 -10.64 8.35 -6.12
CA GLY A 77 -9.44 8.07 -6.94
C GLY A 77 -9.27 6.64 -7.48
#